data_AF-A0A820GW22-F1
#
_entry.id   AF-A0A820GW22-F1
#
_cell.length_a   1.000
_cell.length_b   1.000
_cell.length_c   1.000
_cell.angle_alpha   90.00
_cell.angle_beta   90.00
_cell.angle_gamma   90.00
#
_symmetry.space_group_name_H-M   'P 1'
#
loop_
_entity.id
_entity.type
_entity.pdbx_description
1 polymer ?
#
loop_
_entity_poly.entity_id
_entity_poly.type
_entity_poly.pdbx_seq_one_letter_code
_entity_poly.pdbx_strand_id
1 'polypeptide(L)'
;MVDSLPVELIHHILSYFTADEIFYTFMNVTSYIDAILLTYSCYRINFKSISRTNFNLICKHIIPNQVTTLTLSNDENTPGLGGLFLSRFQIQQFIHLQSLTLIDIGPDLWENIVTQLIHLKRLCSFSYINLREAFWKSNLSGTAITQIDIDLFNSYAPVLSHLYRLRLCHGDFFESVQFPNLRHLILERSSINTIKHISSVAPQLKSLDTKIQCHTLSTKIIYPLLQLTRLTLVIDGKKFHIIKYK
;
A
#
# COMPACT_ATOMS: atom_id res chain seq x y z
N MET A 1 -27.84 26.25 -2.88
CA MET A 1 -26.76 26.75 -3.77
C MET A 1 -25.77 25.64 -4.13
N VAL A 2 -25.44 24.73 -3.21
CA VAL A 2 -24.71 23.49 -3.55
C VAL A 2 -25.60 22.51 -4.33
N ASP A 3 -26.90 22.48 -4.03
CA ASP A 3 -27.86 21.56 -4.68
C ASP A 3 -28.15 21.83 -6.16
N SER A 4 -27.60 22.91 -6.71
CA SER A 4 -27.67 23.24 -8.14
C SER A 4 -26.40 22.87 -8.90
N LEU A 5 -25.37 22.37 -8.23
CA LEU A 5 -24.14 21.93 -8.89
C LEU A 5 -24.37 20.57 -9.58
N PRO A 6 -23.85 20.37 -10.80
CA PRO A 6 -23.82 19.06 -11.43
C PRO A 6 -23.11 18.02 -10.56
N VAL A 7 -23.63 16.78 -10.56
CA VAL A 7 -23.08 15.67 -9.77
C VAL A 7 -21.62 15.38 -10.11
N GLU A 8 -21.24 15.58 -11.38
CA GLU A 8 -19.88 15.37 -11.87
C GLU A 8 -18.88 16.34 -11.22
N LEU A 9 -19.29 17.60 -11.02
CA LEU A 9 -18.46 18.58 -10.33
C LEU A 9 -18.29 18.22 -8.85
N ILE A 10 -19.36 17.73 -8.22
CA ILE A 10 -19.30 17.29 -6.82
C ILE A 10 -18.38 16.07 -6.70
N HIS A 11 -18.52 15.06 -7.57
CA HIS A 11 -17.59 13.92 -7.60
C HIS A 11 -16.14 14.34 -7.82
N HIS A 12 -15.90 15.33 -8.67
CA HIS A 12 -14.57 15.88 -8.89
C HIS A 12 -14.02 16.55 -7.63
N ILE A 13 -14.83 17.36 -6.94
CA ILE A 13 -14.47 17.96 -5.65
C ILE A 13 -14.16 16.87 -4.61
N LEU A 14 -15.03 15.88 -4.44
CA LEU A 14 -14.85 14.77 -3.50
C LEU A 14 -13.55 13.98 -3.76
N SER A 15 -13.10 13.90 -5.02
CA SER A 15 -11.86 13.16 -5.38
C SER A 15 -10.58 13.71 -4.74
N TYR A 16 -10.61 14.97 -4.27
CA TYR A 16 -9.48 15.60 -3.58
C TYR A 16 -9.40 15.24 -2.09
N PHE A 17 -10.48 14.69 -1.50
CA PHE A 17 -10.60 14.45 -0.07
C PHE A 17 -10.47 12.97 0.31
N THR A 18 -10.12 12.71 1.57
CA THR A 18 -10.23 11.37 2.18
C THR A 18 -11.65 11.12 2.67
N ALA A 19 -11.98 9.85 2.92
CA ALA A 19 -13.33 9.47 3.36
C ALA A 19 -13.76 10.15 4.66
N ASP A 20 -12.87 10.34 5.63
CA ASP A 20 -13.20 11.08 6.86
C ASP A 20 -13.43 12.56 6.61
N GLU A 21 -12.63 13.21 5.77
CA GLU A 21 -12.86 14.60 5.37
C GLU A 21 -14.22 14.74 4.67
N ILE A 22 -14.56 13.80 3.81
CA ILE A 22 -15.85 13.78 3.11
C ILE A 22 -17.00 13.63 4.11
N PHE A 23 -16.95 12.62 4.97
CA PHE A 23 -18.03 12.36 5.91
C PHE A 23 -18.16 13.44 6.98
N TYR A 24 -17.05 14.03 7.41
CA TYR A 24 -17.08 15.12 8.38
C TYR A 24 -17.65 16.40 7.77
N THR A 25 -17.33 16.70 6.50
CA THR A 25 -17.67 17.98 5.86
C THR A 25 -19.02 17.98 5.16
N PHE A 26 -19.38 16.87 4.52
CA PHE A 26 -20.49 16.83 3.56
C PHE A 26 -21.71 16.02 4.03
N MET A 27 -21.55 15.16 5.04
CA MET A 27 -22.64 14.32 5.50
C MET A 27 -23.70 15.14 6.26
N ASN A 28 -24.97 14.86 5.99
CA ASN A 28 -26.12 15.55 6.58
C ASN A 28 -26.14 17.07 6.30
N VAL A 29 -25.44 17.54 5.26
CA VAL A 29 -25.49 18.95 4.84
C VAL A 29 -26.78 19.21 4.07
N THR A 30 -27.07 18.40 3.04
CA THR A 30 -28.34 18.38 2.32
C THR A 30 -28.66 16.97 1.86
N SER A 31 -29.95 16.65 1.67
CA SER A 31 -30.38 15.35 1.14
C SER A 31 -29.83 15.07 -0.26
N TYR A 32 -29.59 16.11 -1.06
CA TYR A 32 -28.95 16.00 -2.36
C TYR A 32 -27.50 15.52 -2.25
N ILE A 33 -26.71 16.13 -1.35
CA ILE A 33 -25.33 15.69 -1.10
C ILE A 33 -25.32 14.27 -0.53
N ASP A 34 -26.19 13.95 0.42
CA ASP A 34 -26.27 12.59 0.97
C ASP A 34 -26.58 11.55 -0.12
N ALA A 35 -27.47 11.86 -1.06
CA ALA A 35 -27.75 11.00 -2.22
C ALA A 35 -26.51 10.82 -3.13
N ILE A 36 -25.70 11.86 -3.30
CA ILE A 36 -24.43 11.75 -4.03
C ILE A 36 -23.44 10.87 -3.28
N LEU A 37 -23.28 11.05 -1.96
CA LEU A 37 -22.38 10.24 -1.15
C LEU A 37 -22.73 8.74 -1.19
N LEU A 38 -24.02 8.40 -1.33
CA LEU A 38 -24.52 7.03 -1.51
C LEU A 38 -24.16 6.41 -2.87
N THR A 39 -23.83 7.20 -3.88
CA THR A 39 -23.47 6.71 -5.23
C THR A 39 -22.00 6.93 -5.57
N TYR A 40 -21.30 7.76 -4.80
CA TYR A 40 -19.87 7.99 -4.92
C TYR A 40 -19.07 6.70 -4.69
N SER A 41 -18.24 6.29 -5.67
CA SER A 41 -17.57 4.98 -5.68
C SER A 41 -16.04 5.06 -5.63
N CYS A 42 -15.51 6.23 -5.26
CA CYS A 42 -14.07 6.53 -5.29
C CYS A 42 -13.48 6.86 -3.92
N TYR A 43 -14.07 6.36 -2.82
CA TYR A 43 -13.57 6.67 -1.48
C TYR A 43 -12.13 6.20 -1.28
N ARG A 44 -11.35 7.08 -0.63
CA ARG A 44 -9.97 6.84 -0.21
C ARG A 44 -9.93 6.86 1.31
N ILE A 45 -9.72 5.70 1.91
CA ILE A 45 -9.64 5.53 3.35
C ILE A 45 -8.19 5.47 3.77
N ASN A 46 -7.83 6.32 4.72
CA ASN A 46 -6.52 6.30 5.34
C ASN A 46 -6.64 6.28 6.86
N PHE A 47 -6.38 5.13 7.47
CA PHE A 47 -6.35 5.00 8.92
C PHE A 47 -4.97 5.23 9.53
N LYS A 48 -3.98 5.68 8.77
CA LYS A 48 -2.71 6.11 9.37
C LYS A 48 -2.95 7.37 10.20
N SER A 49 -2.64 7.31 11.49
CA SER A 49 -2.78 8.43 12.44
C SER A 49 -4.20 9.01 12.53
N ILE A 50 -5.24 8.23 12.22
CA ILE A 50 -6.63 8.68 12.29
C ILE A 50 -7.10 8.81 13.75
N SER A 51 -7.92 9.82 14.04
CA SER A 51 -8.59 9.92 15.34
C SER A 51 -9.63 8.78 15.50
N ARG A 52 -9.86 8.33 16.74
CA ARG A 52 -10.87 7.30 17.04
C ARG A 52 -12.28 7.74 16.61
N THR A 53 -12.59 9.02 16.71
CA THR A 53 -13.87 9.60 16.26
C THR A 53 -14.05 9.46 14.76
N ASN A 54 -13.05 9.87 13.96
CA ASN A 54 -13.09 9.77 12.50
C ASN A 54 -13.09 8.30 12.04
N PHE A 55 -12.34 7.43 12.71
CA PHE A 55 -12.36 5.99 12.44
C PHE A 55 -13.77 5.40 12.60
N ASN A 56 -14.45 5.72 13.71
CA ASN A 56 -15.82 5.25 13.96
C ASN A 56 -16.81 5.85 12.96
N LEU A 57 -16.65 7.14 12.60
CA LEU A 57 -17.46 7.79 11.58
C LEU A 57 -17.34 7.04 10.24
N ILE A 58 -16.12 6.77 9.76
CA ILE A 58 -15.91 6.00 8.53
C ILE A 58 -16.55 4.62 8.64
N CYS A 59 -16.26 3.88 9.71
CA CYS A 59 -16.77 2.50 9.86
C CYS A 59 -18.30 2.42 9.92
N LYS A 60 -18.97 3.48 10.37
CA LYS A 60 -20.44 3.53 10.43
C LYS A 60 -21.08 3.74 9.06
N HIS A 61 -20.41 4.45 8.16
CA HIS A 61 -21.01 4.94 6.92
C HIS A 61 -20.43 4.31 5.65
N ILE A 62 -19.28 3.64 5.74
CA ILE A 62 -18.63 3.11 4.55
C ILE A 62 -19.39 1.91 3.96
N ILE A 63 -19.56 1.94 2.64
CA ILE A 63 -20.00 0.79 1.85
C ILE A 63 -18.76 0.21 1.15
N PRO A 64 -18.37 -1.06 1.39
CA PRO A 64 -17.12 -1.62 0.87
C PRO A 64 -16.91 -1.48 -0.64
N ASN A 65 -17.97 -1.61 -1.43
CA ASN A 65 -17.91 -1.50 -2.89
C ASN A 65 -17.60 -0.08 -3.40
N GLN A 66 -17.62 0.94 -2.54
CA GLN A 66 -17.29 2.31 -2.91
C GLN A 66 -15.83 2.69 -2.62
N VAL A 67 -15.05 1.78 -2.04
CA VAL A 67 -13.65 2.06 -1.66
C VAL A 67 -12.70 1.62 -2.76
N THR A 68 -11.81 2.52 -3.16
CA THR A 68 -10.75 2.24 -4.14
C THR A 68 -9.37 2.18 -3.51
N THR A 69 -9.17 2.88 -2.39
CA THR A 69 -7.90 2.89 -1.65
C THR A 69 -8.16 2.68 -0.16
N LEU A 70 -7.42 1.76 0.43
CA LEU A 70 -7.48 1.45 1.85
C LEU A 70 -6.08 1.43 2.45
N THR A 71 -5.85 2.22 3.49
CA THR A 71 -4.68 2.12 4.36
C THR A 71 -5.13 1.67 5.74
N LEU A 72 -4.71 0.48 6.16
CA LEU A 72 -4.85 -0.01 7.53
C LEU A 72 -3.55 0.24 8.26
N SER A 73 -3.64 0.86 9.44
CA SER A 73 -2.49 1.07 10.33
C SER A 73 -2.77 0.47 11.71
N ASN A 74 -1.74 -0.13 12.29
CA ASN A 74 -1.70 -0.56 13.67
C ASN A 74 -0.41 -0.06 14.35
N ASP A 75 0.06 1.12 13.90
CA ASP A 75 1.21 1.83 14.48
C ASP A 75 0.90 2.40 15.89
N GLU A 76 1.88 3.07 16.49
CA GLU A 76 1.79 3.72 17.80
C GLU A 76 0.66 4.74 17.95
N ASN A 77 0.22 5.37 16.85
CA ASN A 77 -0.83 6.38 16.88
C ASN A 77 -2.23 5.76 16.74
N THR A 78 -2.32 4.55 16.18
CA THR A 78 -3.59 3.84 15.95
C THR A 78 -3.58 2.40 16.45
N PRO A 79 -3.19 2.13 17.72
CA PRO A 79 -3.08 0.79 18.23
C PRO A 79 -4.45 0.11 18.30
N GLY A 80 -4.52 -1.11 17.76
CA GLY A 80 -5.70 -1.96 17.73
C GLY A 80 -6.75 -1.61 16.67
N LEU A 81 -6.64 -0.47 15.98
CA LEU A 81 -7.66 -0.04 15.01
C LEU A 81 -7.70 -0.93 13.77
N GLY A 82 -6.55 -1.45 13.32
CA GLY A 82 -6.50 -2.44 12.24
C GLY A 82 -7.30 -3.70 12.57
N GLY A 83 -7.15 -4.23 13.79
CA GLY A 83 -7.93 -5.38 14.26
C GLY A 83 -9.42 -5.08 14.38
N LEU A 84 -9.77 -3.91 14.92
CA LEU A 84 -11.17 -3.47 15.04
C LEU A 84 -11.85 -3.28 13.67
N PHE A 85 -11.11 -2.85 12.66
CA PHE A 85 -11.63 -2.77 11.30
C PHE A 85 -11.92 -4.18 10.75
N LEU A 86 -10.98 -5.10 10.90
CA LEU A 86 -11.11 -6.47 10.41
C LEU A 86 -12.17 -7.29 11.16
N SER A 87 -12.54 -6.90 12.39
CA SER A 87 -13.68 -7.49 13.10
C SER A 87 -15.03 -7.02 12.56
N ARG A 88 -15.06 -5.94 11.77
CA ARG A 88 -16.28 -5.36 11.18
C ARG A 88 -16.41 -5.66 9.69
N PHE A 89 -15.28 -5.76 8.99
CA PHE A 89 -15.22 -5.91 7.55
C PHE A 89 -14.28 -7.03 7.12
N GLN A 90 -14.69 -7.76 6.09
CA GLN A 90 -13.82 -8.68 5.38
C GLN A 90 -13.20 -7.97 4.19
N ILE A 91 -11.90 -8.18 3.96
CA ILE A 91 -11.16 -7.54 2.86
C ILE A 91 -11.76 -7.88 1.50
N GLN A 92 -12.27 -9.10 1.31
CA GLN A 92 -12.93 -9.50 0.05
C GLN A 92 -14.18 -8.69 -0.30
N GLN A 93 -14.80 -7.99 0.66
CA GLN A 93 -15.97 -7.13 0.40
C GLN A 93 -15.60 -5.89 -0.41
N PHE A 94 -14.33 -5.47 -0.43
CA PHE A 94 -13.87 -4.29 -1.13
C PHE A 94 -13.53 -4.61 -2.60
N ILE A 95 -14.51 -5.09 -3.36
CA ILE A 95 -14.32 -5.63 -4.73
C ILE A 95 -13.74 -4.60 -5.73
N HIS A 96 -13.86 -3.30 -5.43
CA HIS A 96 -13.32 -2.21 -6.25
C HIS A 96 -11.98 -1.69 -5.75
N LEU A 97 -11.39 -2.31 -4.74
CA LEU A 97 -10.12 -1.89 -4.18
C LEU A 97 -9.00 -2.04 -5.22
N GLN A 98 -8.32 -0.93 -5.47
CA GLN A 98 -7.19 -0.82 -6.39
C GLN A 98 -5.86 -0.74 -5.65
N SER A 99 -5.88 -0.14 -4.45
CA SER A 99 -4.69 0.05 -3.63
C SER A 99 -4.94 -0.35 -2.18
N LEU A 100 -4.11 -1.26 -1.67
CA LEU A 100 -4.08 -1.64 -0.27
C LEU A 100 -2.72 -1.33 0.33
N THR A 101 -2.73 -0.62 1.47
CA THR A 101 -1.54 -0.37 2.29
C THR A 101 -1.76 -0.92 3.68
N LEU A 102 -0.83 -1.74 4.15
CA LEU A 102 -0.80 -2.29 5.50
C LEU A 102 0.41 -1.70 6.22
N ILE A 103 0.18 -1.06 7.37
CA ILE A 103 1.22 -0.43 8.19
C ILE A 103 1.21 -1.10 9.56
N ASP A 104 2.33 -1.71 9.93
CA ASP A 104 2.54 -2.39 11.22
C ASP A 104 1.47 -3.43 11.58
N ILE A 105 0.83 -4.00 10.56
CA ILE A 105 -0.10 -5.12 10.72
C ILE A 105 0.70 -6.38 11.04
N GLY A 106 0.45 -6.94 12.22
CA GLY A 106 1.17 -8.09 12.76
C GLY A 106 0.68 -9.45 12.25
N PRO A 107 1.39 -10.52 12.65
CA PRO A 107 1.14 -11.89 12.22
C PRO A 107 -0.23 -12.47 12.66
N ASP A 108 -0.93 -11.84 13.60
CA ASP A 108 -2.26 -12.31 14.01
C ASP A 108 -3.38 -11.83 13.05
N LEU A 109 -3.12 -10.77 12.27
CA LEU A 109 -4.13 -10.12 11.42
C LEU A 109 -3.86 -10.30 9.92
N TRP A 110 -2.59 -10.39 9.51
CA TRP A 110 -2.21 -10.54 8.09
C TRP A 110 -2.82 -11.76 7.42
N GLU A 111 -2.88 -12.93 8.07
CA GLU A 111 -3.32 -14.17 7.42
C GLU A 111 -4.77 -14.04 6.94
N ASN A 112 -5.62 -13.42 7.77
CA ASN A 112 -7.00 -13.08 7.42
C ASN A 112 -7.08 -12.09 6.25
N ILE A 113 -6.18 -11.12 6.16
CA ILE A 113 -6.13 -10.17 5.04
C ILE A 113 -5.67 -10.89 3.77
N VAL A 114 -4.56 -11.64 3.84
CA VAL A 114 -3.86 -12.13 2.67
C VAL A 114 -4.62 -13.25 1.97
N THR A 115 -5.22 -14.17 2.73
CA THR A 115 -6.09 -15.22 2.20
C THR A 115 -7.26 -14.66 1.37
N GLN A 116 -7.64 -13.40 1.60
CA GLN A 116 -8.71 -12.72 0.89
C GLN A 116 -8.24 -11.86 -0.30
N LEU A 117 -6.94 -11.59 -0.44
CA LEU A 117 -6.42 -10.72 -1.51
C LEU A 117 -6.66 -11.30 -2.90
N ILE A 118 -6.69 -12.62 -3.04
CA ILE A 118 -6.99 -13.32 -4.30
C ILE A 118 -8.36 -12.95 -4.88
N HIS A 119 -9.30 -12.48 -4.04
CA HIS A 119 -10.63 -12.05 -4.47
C HIS A 119 -10.65 -10.61 -5.01
N LEU A 120 -9.58 -9.84 -4.78
CA LEU A 120 -9.48 -8.44 -5.18
C LEU A 120 -8.94 -8.30 -6.61
N LYS A 121 -9.78 -8.62 -7.59
CA LYS A 121 -9.41 -8.63 -9.02
C LYS A 121 -8.93 -7.28 -9.57
N ARG A 122 -9.25 -6.17 -8.90
CA ARG A 122 -8.83 -4.82 -9.30
C ARG A 122 -7.59 -4.33 -8.55
N LEU A 123 -7.08 -5.10 -7.58
CA LEU A 123 -5.92 -4.72 -6.79
C LEU A 123 -4.70 -4.67 -7.70
N CYS A 124 -4.10 -3.49 -7.79
CA CYS A 124 -2.99 -3.24 -8.68
C CYS A 124 -1.82 -2.54 -7.97
N SER A 125 -2.03 -2.12 -6.72
CA SER A 125 -1.03 -1.53 -5.84
C SER A 125 -1.12 -2.18 -4.46
N PHE A 126 -0.02 -2.76 -4.01
CA PHE A 126 0.10 -3.33 -2.67
C PHE A 126 1.31 -2.73 -1.95
N SER A 127 1.13 -2.40 -0.68
CA SER A 127 2.19 -1.88 0.17
C SER A 127 2.13 -2.53 1.54
N TYR A 128 3.23 -3.18 1.94
CA TYR A 128 3.44 -3.64 3.31
C TYR A 128 4.59 -2.84 3.92
N ILE A 129 4.27 -2.07 4.95
CA ILE A 129 5.20 -1.16 5.63
C ILE A 129 5.31 -1.65 7.06
N ASN A 130 6.53 -1.90 7.49
CA ASN A 130 6.82 -2.44 8.81
C ASN A 130 7.88 -1.56 9.47
N LEU A 131 7.43 -0.66 10.33
CA LEU A 131 8.27 0.26 11.07
C LEU A 131 9.15 -0.53 12.06
N ARG A 132 10.30 0.06 12.42
CA ARG A 132 11.28 -0.61 13.29
C ARG A 132 10.75 -0.85 14.71
N GLU A 133 9.79 -0.05 15.13
CA GLU A 133 9.21 -0.03 16.48
C GLU A 133 7.83 -0.68 16.54
N ALA A 134 7.44 -1.44 15.51
CA ALA A 134 6.16 -2.14 15.52
C ALA A 134 6.05 -3.01 16.78
N PHE A 135 4.96 -2.85 17.55
CA PHE A 135 4.80 -3.46 18.88
C PHE A 135 5.03 -4.98 18.89
N TRP A 136 4.57 -5.68 17.84
CA TRP A 136 4.68 -7.14 17.72
C TRP A 136 6.11 -7.64 17.48
N LYS A 137 7.07 -6.75 17.18
CA LYS A 137 8.49 -7.10 17.02
C LYS A 137 9.31 -7.04 18.30
N SER A 138 8.81 -6.36 19.33
CA SER A 138 9.58 -6.01 20.54
C SER A 138 10.24 -7.21 21.23
N ASN A 139 9.71 -8.42 21.03
CA ASN A 139 10.20 -9.66 21.64
C ASN A 139 10.72 -10.70 20.63
N LEU A 140 10.85 -10.35 19.34
CA LEU A 140 11.26 -11.30 18.29
C LEU A 140 12.75 -11.17 17.96
N SER A 141 13.40 -12.31 17.75
CA SER A 141 14.76 -12.33 17.21
C SER A 141 14.79 -11.87 15.74
N GLY A 142 15.95 -11.42 15.27
CA GLY A 142 16.11 -11.02 13.86
C GLY A 142 15.76 -12.13 12.87
N THR A 143 16.07 -13.40 13.18
CA THR A 143 15.74 -14.55 12.33
C THR A 143 14.24 -14.84 12.28
N ALA A 144 13.53 -14.70 13.40
CA ALA A 144 12.08 -14.87 13.46
C ALA A 144 11.35 -13.80 12.62
N ILE A 145 11.83 -12.55 12.64
CA ILE A 145 11.26 -11.48 11.82
C ILE A 145 11.46 -11.78 10.32
N THR A 146 12.64 -12.26 9.93
CA THR A 146 12.90 -12.63 8.54
C THR A 146 11.98 -13.76 8.07
N GLN A 147 11.72 -14.78 8.90
CA GLN A 147 10.79 -15.87 8.55
C GLN A 147 9.37 -15.35 8.36
N ILE A 148 8.89 -14.48 9.26
CA ILE A 148 7.56 -13.86 9.13
C ILE A 148 7.47 -13.05 7.83
N ASP A 149 8.50 -12.27 7.48
CA ASP A 149 8.52 -11.51 6.23
C ASP A 149 8.46 -12.43 5.00
N ILE A 150 9.11 -13.61 5.04
CA ILE A 150 9.06 -14.63 3.98
C ILE A 150 7.67 -15.24 3.88
N ASP A 151 7.09 -15.67 5.00
CA ASP A 151 5.75 -16.28 5.03
C ASP A 151 4.70 -15.29 4.53
N LEU A 152 4.84 -14.02 4.94
CA LEU A 152 4.08 -12.89 4.45
C LEU A 152 4.22 -12.71 2.94
N PHE A 153 5.43 -12.73 2.40
CA PHE A 153 5.61 -12.63 0.96
C PHE A 153 4.97 -13.78 0.20
N ASN A 154 5.15 -15.00 0.68
CA ASN A 154 4.60 -16.20 0.04
C ASN A 154 3.06 -16.20 0.03
N SER A 155 2.42 -15.66 1.06
CA SER A 155 0.96 -15.67 1.15
C SER A 155 0.30 -14.77 0.11
N TYR A 156 0.88 -13.59 -0.21
CA TYR A 156 0.34 -12.72 -1.27
C TYR A 156 0.99 -12.94 -2.63
N ALA A 157 1.90 -13.91 -2.76
CA ALA A 157 2.50 -14.29 -4.03
C ALA A 157 1.47 -14.50 -5.17
N PRO A 158 0.29 -15.10 -4.94
CA PRO A 158 -0.72 -15.30 -5.99
C PRO A 158 -1.24 -14.01 -6.63
N VAL A 159 -1.21 -12.87 -5.93
CA VAL A 159 -1.70 -11.59 -6.49
C VAL A 159 -0.60 -10.78 -7.18
N LEU A 160 0.68 -11.12 -6.97
CA LEU A 160 1.83 -10.36 -7.47
C LEU A 160 1.83 -10.18 -8.99
N SER A 161 1.35 -11.18 -9.73
CA SER A 161 1.31 -11.17 -11.19
C SER A 161 0.46 -10.04 -11.77
N HIS A 162 -0.51 -9.51 -11.02
CA HIS A 162 -1.41 -8.44 -11.46
C HIS A 162 -1.02 -7.05 -10.92
N LEU A 163 -0.02 -6.97 -10.04
CA LEU A 163 0.39 -5.71 -9.43
C LEU A 163 1.24 -4.87 -10.39
N TYR A 164 0.89 -3.58 -10.52
CA TYR A 164 1.72 -2.58 -11.18
C TYR A 164 2.64 -1.87 -10.20
N ARG A 165 2.26 -1.82 -8.91
CA ARG A 165 3.03 -1.18 -7.85
C ARG A 165 3.15 -2.07 -6.63
N LEU A 166 4.37 -2.17 -6.12
CA LEU A 166 4.69 -2.94 -4.93
C LEU A 166 5.62 -2.13 -4.02
N ARG A 167 5.31 -2.09 -2.72
CA ARG A 167 6.21 -1.58 -1.69
C ARG A 167 6.38 -2.61 -0.59
N LEU A 168 7.63 -2.94 -0.29
CA LEU A 168 8.01 -3.90 0.74
C LEU A 168 9.15 -3.37 1.60
N CYS A 169 9.35 -4.01 2.74
CA CYS A 169 10.43 -3.66 3.67
C CYS A 169 11.80 -4.11 3.15
N HIS A 170 11.86 -5.29 2.53
CA HIS A 170 13.03 -5.79 1.82
C HIS A 170 12.61 -6.77 0.71
N GLY A 171 13.58 -7.22 -0.09
CA GLY A 171 13.33 -8.07 -1.27
C GLY A 171 14.26 -9.27 -1.34
N ASP A 172 14.75 -9.75 -0.20
CA ASP A 172 15.73 -10.86 -0.14
C ASP A 172 15.10 -12.21 -0.56
N PHE A 173 13.77 -12.27 -0.69
CA PHE A 173 13.00 -13.47 -1.03
C PHE A 173 12.45 -13.49 -2.47
N PHE A 174 13.00 -12.66 -3.38
CA PHE A 174 12.53 -12.60 -4.78
C PHE A 174 13.03 -13.75 -5.69
N GLU A 175 13.77 -14.72 -5.16
CA GLU A 175 14.50 -15.71 -5.98
C GLU A 175 13.61 -16.53 -6.91
N SER A 176 12.39 -16.88 -6.46
CA SER A 176 11.48 -17.81 -7.17
C SER A 176 10.26 -17.15 -7.83
N VAL A 177 10.13 -15.81 -7.76
CA VAL A 177 8.89 -15.12 -8.15
C VAL A 177 9.10 -14.20 -9.35
N GLN A 178 8.11 -14.19 -10.24
CA GLN A 178 8.05 -13.32 -11.41
C GLN A 178 7.06 -12.17 -11.19
N PHE A 179 7.43 -10.99 -11.67
CA PHE A 179 6.66 -9.76 -11.59
C PHE A 179 6.38 -9.21 -13.00
N PRO A 180 5.57 -9.92 -13.81
CA PRO A 180 5.42 -9.63 -15.24
C PRO A 180 4.89 -8.22 -15.53
N ASN A 181 4.03 -7.70 -14.65
CA ASN A 181 3.36 -6.41 -14.83
C ASN A 181 3.93 -5.28 -13.95
N LEU A 182 4.90 -5.57 -13.08
CA LEU A 182 5.36 -4.59 -12.09
C LEU A 182 6.11 -3.44 -12.76
N ARG A 183 5.66 -2.21 -12.51
CA ARG A 183 6.24 -0.97 -13.06
C ARG A 183 6.93 -0.12 -12.01
N HIS A 184 6.47 -0.22 -10.76
CA HIS A 184 6.97 0.60 -9.65
C HIS A 184 7.26 -0.28 -8.43
N LEU A 185 8.52 -0.33 -8.02
CA LEU A 185 8.97 -1.07 -6.85
C LEU A 185 9.62 -0.12 -5.84
N ILE A 186 9.20 -0.23 -4.58
CA ILE A 186 9.81 0.48 -3.46
C ILE A 186 10.26 -0.57 -2.44
N LEU A 187 11.54 -0.56 -2.09
CA LEU A 187 12.11 -1.41 -1.04
C LEU A 187 12.74 -0.53 0.04
N GLU A 188 12.35 -0.72 1.30
CA GLU A 188 12.96 0.09 2.37
C GLU A 188 14.43 -0.27 2.62
N ARG A 189 14.79 -1.52 2.34
CA ARG A 189 16.15 -2.07 2.39
C ARG A 189 16.31 -3.08 1.26
N SER A 190 17.48 -3.13 0.63
CA SER A 190 17.75 -4.14 -0.39
C SER A 190 19.24 -4.45 -0.47
N SER A 191 19.55 -5.71 -0.74
CA SER A 191 20.91 -6.12 -1.08
C SER A 191 21.23 -5.78 -2.54
N ILE A 192 22.52 -5.71 -2.87
CA ILE A 192 22.96 -5.56 -4.27
C ILE A 192 22.51 -6.74 -5.12
N ASN A 193 22.46 -7.95 -4.55
CA ASN A 193 22.05 -9.15 -5.26
C ASN A 193 20.57 -9.08 -5.62
N THR A 194 19.72 -8.63 -4.70
CA THR A 194 18.30 -8.36 -4.96
C THR A 194 18.12 -7.38 -6.12
N ILE A 195 18.89 -6.29 -6.17
CA ILE A 195 18.79 -5.30 -7.25
C ILE A 195 19.16 -5.90 -8.61
N LYS A 196 20.23 -6.70 -8.66
CA LYS A 196 20.60 -7.41 -9.89
C LYS A 196 19.49 -8.36 -10.33
N HIS A 197 18.92 -9.10 -9.39
CA HIS A 197 17.85 -10.06 -9.66
C HIS A 197 16.54 -9.39 -10.10
N ILE A 198 16.20 -8.22 -9.55
CA ILE A 198 14.97 -7.48 -9.92
C ILE A 198 14.87 -7.26 -11.44
N SER A 199 15.98 -7.02 -12.12
CA SER A 199 15.97 -6.84 -13.58
C SER A 199 15.51 -8.08 -14.36
N SER A 200 15.76 -9.29 -13.85
CA SER A 200 15.34 -10.54 -14.50
C SER A 200 13.89 -10.89 -14.18
N VAL A 201 13.42 -10.59 -12.97
CA VAL A 201 12.07 -10.95 -12.52
C VAL A 201 11.01 -9.89 -12.80
N ALA A 202 11.39 -8.63 -13.02
CA ALA A 202 10.47 -7.51 -13.28
C ALA A 202 10.81 -6.80 -14.60
N PRO A 203 10.55 -7.40 -15.77
CA PRO A 203 10.96 -6.87 -17.07
C PRO A 203 10.27 -5.54 -17.44
N GLN A 204 9.11 -5.25 -16.87
CA GLN A 204 8.35 -4.01 -17.12
C GLN A 204 8.68 -2.89 -16.12
N LEU A 205 9.69 -3.07 -15.27
CA LEU A 205 9.99 -2.13 -14.21
C LEU A 205 10.48 -0.79 -14.79
N LYS A 206 9.82 0.29 -14.39
CA LYS A 206 10.16 1.67 -14.81
C LYS A 206 10.76 2.48 -13.67
N SER A 207 10.35 2.18 -12.43
CA SER A 207 10.77 2.91 -11.24
C SER A 207 11.22 1.96 -10.14
N LEU A 208 12.42 2.19 -9.61
CA LEU A 208 12.94 1.54 -8.41
C LEU A 208 13.33 2.59 -7.38
N ASP A 209 12.81 2.48 -6.15
CA ASP A 209 13.24 3.26 -4.99
C ASP A 209 13.75 2.29 -3.92
N THR A 210 15.02 2.39 -3.54
CA THR A 210 15.57 1.50 -2.53
C THR A 210 16.71 2.09 -1.73
N LYS A 211 16.85 1.64 -0.48
CA LYS A 211 18.02 1.93 0.36
C LYS A 211 18.96 0.72 0.38
N ILE A 212 20.23 0.97 0.12
CA ILE A 212 21.29 -0.03 0.12
C ILE A 212 22.30 0.36 1.19
N GLN A 213 22.69 -0.59 2.03
CA GLN A 213 23.88 -0.46 2.86
C GLN A 213 25.06 -1.02 2.06
N CYS A 214 25.86 -0.14 1.44
CA CYS A 214 27.05 -0.57 0.72
C CYS A 214 28.07 0.55 0.66
N HIS A 215 29.32 0.23 1.02
CA HIS A 215 30.42 1.18 1.08
C HIS A 215 31.01 1.54 -0.30
N THR A 216 30.64 0.85 -1.38
CA THR A 216 31.16 1.11 -2.73
C THR A 216 30.10 0.89 -3.82
N LEU A 217 29.73 1.98 -4.51
CA LEU A 217 28.94 1.92 -5.74
C LEU A 217 29.81 1.38 -6.89
N SER A 218 29.59 0.12 -7.28
CA SER A 218 30.14 -0.35 -8.56
C SER A 218 29.22 0.05 -9.70
N THR A 219 29.78 0.51 -10.82
CA THR A 219 29.06 0.78 -12.08
C THR A 219 28.26 -0.44 -12.56
N LYS A 220 28.66 -1.65 -12.15
CA LYS A 220 27.95 -2.92 -12.38
C LYS A 220 26.55 -2.98 -11.78
N ILE A 221 26.23 -2.16 -10.76
CA ILE A 221 24.89 -2.07 -10.16
C ILE A 221 23.92 -1.31 -11.08
N ILE A 222 24.43 -0.37 -11.87
CA ILE A 222 23.61 0.51 -12.72
C ILE A 222 23.20 -0.21 -14.03
N TYR A 223 24.07 -1.10 -14.53
CA TYR A 223 23.87 -1.82 -15.80
C TYR A 223 22.60 -2.70 -15.90
N PRO A 224 22.20 -3.49 -14.89
CA PRO A 224 20.94 -4.26 -14.97
C PRO A 224 19.68 -3.38 -15.01
N LEU A 225 19.79 -2.08 -14.72
CA LEU A 225 18.66 -1.17 -14.56
C LEU A 225 18.48 -0.22 -15.75
N LEU A 226 19.01 -0.57 -16.93
CA LEU A 226 18.93 0.29 -18.12
C LEU A 226 17.49 0.61 -18.54
N GLN A 227 16.55 -0.30 -18.27
CA GLN A 227 15.11 -0.13 -18.55
C GLN A 227 14.40 0.88 -17.65
N LEU A 228 14.98 1.25 -16.50
CA LEU A 228 14.37 2.21 -15.58
C LEU A 228 14.34 3.62 -16.19
N THR A 229 13.20 4.28 -16.08
CA THR A 229 13.07 5.72 -16.30
C THR A 229 13.39 6.51 -15.04
N ARG A 230 13.19 5.90 -13.87
CA ARG A 230 13.47 6.51 -12.57
C ARG A 230 14.18 5.52 -11.65
N LEU A 231 15.28 5.95 -11.07
CA LEU A 231 15.98 5.24 -10.02
C LEU A 231 16.28 6.19 -8.87
N THR A 232 15.77 5.85 -7.69
CA THR A 232 16.14 6.47 -6.43
C THR A 232 16.93 5.46 -5.62
N LEU A 233 18.17 5.79 -5.29
CA LEU A 233 19.01 4.98 -4.39
C LEU A 233 19.36 5.80 -3.17
N VAL A 234 19.25 5.23 -1.98
CA VAL A 234 19.83 5.80 -0.76
C VAL A 234 20.98 4.90 -0.33
N ILE A 235 22.20 5.43 -0.27
CA ILE A 235 23.40 4.68 0.06
C ILE A 235 24.10 5.41 1.21
N ASP A 236 24.24 4.73 2.34
CA ASP A 236 24.83 5.28 3.56
C ASP A 236 24.23 6.66 3.92
N GLY A 237 22.90 6.78 3.77
CA GLY A 237 22.13 8.00 4.02
C GLY A 237 22.14 9.04 2.89
N LYS A 238 23.00 8.90 1.88
CA LYS A 238 23.06 9.82 0.73
C LYS A 238 22.09 9.37 -0.36
N LYS A 239 21.29 10.31 -0.85
CA LYS A 239 20.26 10.05 -1.87
C LYS A 239 20.78 10.38 -3.26
N PHE A 240 20.67 9.41 -4.16
CA PHE A 240 21.02 9.50 -5.57
C PHE A 240 19.76 9.36 -6.41
N HIS A 241 19.58 10.29 -7.35
CA HIS A 241 18.45 10.32 -8.26
C HIS A 241 18.95 10.24 -9.69
N ILE A 242 18.52 9.21 -10.40
CA ILE A 242 18.76 9.07 -11.84
C ILE A 242 17.39 9.09 -12.50
N ILE A 243 17.16 10.12 -13.31
CA ILE A 243 15.95 10.28 -14.11
C ILE A 243 16.39 10.28 -15.57
N LYS A 244 15.86 9.33 -16.34
CA LYS A 244 16.03 9.31 -17.79
C LYS A 244 14.79 9.91 -18.42
N TYR A 245 14.96 11.04 -19.10
CA TYR A 245 13.95 11.58 -19.98
C TYR A 245 13.98 10.74 -21.26
N LYS A 246 12.85 10.08 -21.56
CA LYS A 246 12.59 9.47 -22.87
C LYS A 246 11.77 10.45 -23.69
#